data_AF-A0A2K2FLR1-F1
#
_entry.id   AF-A0A2K2FLR1-F1
#
_cell.length_a   1.000
_cell.length_b   1.000
_cell.length_c   1.000
_cell.angle_alpha   90.00
_cell.angle_beta   90.00
_cell.angle_gamma   90.00
#
_symmetry.space_group_name_H-M   'P 1'
#
loop_
_entity.id
_entity.type
_entity.pdbx_description
1 polymer ?
#
loop_
_entity_poly.entity_id
_entity_poly.type
_entity_poly.pdbx_seq_one_letter_code
_entity_poly.pdbx_strand_id
1 'polypeptide(L)'
;MNYKSDMLRIKRYSHSLRIVMNVFYWAAIIVAIGSLITALVITFMSDSHFVLNDEKIGNIGFTVDGLIEYNLKDASLMGLSLKNVYTSIAIMAAVISFLTIPALKQLVLILKSVEENKPFAKENSKRISIIGVVFIFGSFIIPAAEFFVARTIVDTLKIQNVSVNYTGNFILVFAGILMIILSGIFKYGSYLQHEYDETV
;
A
#
# COMPACT_ATOMS: atom_id res chain seq x y z
N MET A 1 32.89 11.61 20.59
CA MET A 1 31.93 11.22 19.54
C MET A 1 32.60 11.43 18.19
N ASN A 2 32.79 10.38 17.37
CA ASN A 2 33.52 10.51 16.10
C ASN A 2 32.53 10.81 14.96
N TYR A 3 32.22 12.11 14.79
CA TYR A 3 31.25 12.59 13.81
C TYR A 3 31.51 12.07 12.38
N LYS A 4 32.77 11.87 12.00
CA LYS A 4 33.13 11.40 10.65
C LYS A 4 32.71 9.95 10.42
N SER A 5 32.88 9.07 11.43
CA SER A 5 32.45 7.67 11.31
C SER A 5 30.93 7.55 11.29
N ASP A 6 30.23 8.38 12.04
CA ASP A 6 28.77 8.33 12.14
C ASP A 6 28.11 8.81 10.83
N MET A 7 28.65 9.87 10.21
CA MET A 7 28.18 10.34 8.90
C MET A 7 28.39 9.29 7.79
N LEU A 8 29.53 8.59 7.80
CA LEU A 8 29.79 7.48 6.86
C LEU A 8 28.81 6.31 7.06
N ARG A 9 28.45 6.00 8.31
CA ARG A 9 27.43 4.99 8.61
C ARG A 9 26.07 5.41 8.08
N ILE A 10 25.63 6.63 8.38
CA ILE A 10 24.34 7.18 7.89
C ILE A 10 24.28 7.10 6.36
N LYS A 11 25.34 7.54 5.67
CA LYS A 11 25.41 7.46 4.21
C LYS A 11 25.27 6.04 3.68
N ARG A 12 25.95 5.07 4.30
CA ARG A 12 25.85 3.66 3.92
C ARG A 12 24.43 3.12 4.13
N TYR A 13 23.82 3.42 5.27
CA TYR A 13 22.44 3.02 5.56
C TYR A 13 21.44 3.65 4.59
N SER A 14 21.56 4.94 4.31
CA SER A 14 20.70 5.63 3.34
C SER A 14 20.83 5.06 1.94
N HIS A 15 22.05 4.70 1.52
CA HIS A 15 22.29 4.04 0.24
C HIS A 15 21.62 2.67 0.16
N SER A 16 21.84 1.79 1.16
CA SER A 16 21.20 0.47 1.21
C SER A 16 19.67 0.59 1.24
N LEU A 17 19.14 1.49 2.07
CA LEU A 17 17.70 1.71 2.16
C LEU A 17 17.13 2.28 0.86
N ARG A 18 17.87 3.15 0.15
CA ARG A 18 17.48 3.68 -1.16
C ARG A 18 17.29 2.56 -2.17
N ILE A 19 18.22 1.60 -2.22
CA ILE A 19 18.13 0.44 -3.11
C ILE A 19 16.87 -0.37 -2.80
N VAL A 20 16.65 -0.72 -1.53
CA VAL A 20 15.47 -1.49 -1.10
C VAL A 20 14.17 -0.75 -1.44
N MET A 21 14.08 0.54 -1.13
CA MET A 21 12.90 1.35 -1.45
C MET A 21 12.67 1.49 -2.96
N ASN A 22 13.74 1.52 -3.76
CA ASN A 22 13.64 1.57 -5.22
C ASN A 22 13.12 0.23 -5.79
N VAL A 23 13.52 -0.90 -5.20
CA VAL A 23 12.95 -2.21 -5.54
C VAL A 23 11.45 -2.24 -5.23
N PHE A 24 11.04 -1.78 -4.04
CA PHE A 24 9.62 -1.71 -3.69
C PHE A 24 8.84 -0.74 -4.60
N TYR A 25 9.43 0.38 -4.99
CA TYR A 25 8.82 1.31 -5.95
C TYR A 25 8.53 0.63 -7.29
N TRP A 26 9.50 -0.08 -7.86
CA TRP A 26 9.31 -0.79 -9.11
C TRP A 26 8.34 -1.97 -8.97
N ALA A 27 8.41 -2.71 -7.86
CA ALA A 27 7.44 -3.76 -7.56
C ALA A 27 6.01 -3.21 -7.50
N ALA A 28 5.80 -2.06 -6.84
CA ALA A 28 4.49 -1.41 -6.76
C ALA A 28 3.97 -0.99 -8.15
N ILE A 29 4.84 -0.52 -9.05
CA ILE A 29 4.46 -0.22 -10.44
C ILE A 29 4.03 -1.49 -11.18
N ILE A 30 4.81 -2.58 -11.05
CA ILE A 30 4.50 -3.85 -11.70
C ILE A 30 3.17 -4.39 -11.19
N VAL A 31 2.93 -4.34 -9.88
CA VAL A 31 1.65 -4.77 -9.29
C VAL A 31 0.50 -3.88 -9.74
N ALA A 32 0.68 -2.55 -9.82
CA ALA A 32 -0.35 -1.64 -10.33
C ALA A 32 -0.75 -1.97 -11.77
N ILE A 33 0.24 -2.15 -12.66
CA ILE A 33 0.00 -2.48 -14.06
C ILE A 33 -0.61 -3.89 -14.18
N GLY A 34 -0.03 -4.86 -13.47
CA GLY A 34 -0.50 -6.25 -13.48
C GLY A 34 -1.94 -6.35 -13.01
N SER A 35 -2.30 -5.70 -11.91
CA SER A 35 -3.67 -5.69 -11.38
C SER A 35 -4.67 -5.00 -12.31
N LEU A 36 -4.30 -3.92 -13.00
CA LEU A 36 -5.14 -3.29 -14.01
C LEU A 36 -5.36 -4.22 -15.22
N ILE A 37 -4.29 -4.88 -15.71
CA ILE A 37 -4.39 -5.86 -16.80
C ILE A 37 -5.26 -7.03 -16.36
N THR A 38 -5.06 -7.56 -15.16
CA THR A 38 -5.87 -8.66 -14.61
C THR A 38 -7.34 -8.26 -14.52
N ALA A 39 -7.65 -7.07 -14.01
CA ALA A 39 -9.02 -6.57 -13.96
C ALA A 39 -9.64 -6.51 -15.36
N LEU A 40 -8.91 -5.96 -16.34
CA LEU A 40 -9.35 -5.87 -17.73
C LEU A 40 -9.58 -7.26 -18.34
N VAL A 41 -8.63 -8.19 -18.20
CA VAL A 41 -8.73 -9.56 -18.72
C VAL A 41 -9.96 -10.26 -18.14
N ILE A 42 -10.18 -10.15 -16.82
CA ILE A 42 -11.35 -10.77 -16.17
C ILE A 42 -12.64 -10.23 -16.79
N THR A 43 -12.74 -8.94 -17.12
CA THR A 43 -13.98 -8.40 -17.73
C THR A 43 -14.33 -9.04 -19.08
N PHE A 44 -13.32 -9.44 -19.87
CA PHE A 44 -13.52 -10.09 -21.17
C PHE A 44 -13.67 -11.62 -21.09
N MET A 45 -13.33 -12.23 -19.96
CA MET A 45 -13.48 -13.67 -19.76
C MET A 45 -14.93 -14.04 -19.45
N SER A 46 -15.37 -15.20 -19.96
CA SER A 46 -16.68 -15.77 -19.63
C SER A 46 -16.77 -16.12 -18.14
N ASP A 47 -17.95 -15.91 -17.57
CA ASP A 47 -18.25 -16.21 -16.17
C ASP A 47 -18.01 -17.69 -15.83
N SER A 48 -18.10 -18.58 -16.81
CA SER A 48 -17.85 -20.03 -16.67
C SER A 48 -16.47 -20.37 -16.09
N HIS A 49 -15.45 -19.54 -16.31
CA HIS A 49 -14.12 -19.76 -15.74
C HIS A 49 -14.05 -19.48 -14.23
N PHE A 50 -15.00 -18.72 -13.70
CA PHE A 50 -15.05 -18.26 -12.32
C PHE A 50 -16.18 -18.91 -11.51
N VAL A 51 -16.89 -19.87 -12.10
CA VAL A 51 -17.90 -20.66 -11.39
C VAL A 51 -17.22 -21.62 -10.41
N LEU A 52 -17.78 -21.68 -9.20
CA LEU A 52 -17.46 -22.69 -8.20
C LEU A 52 -18.05 -24.04 -8.60
N ASN A 53 -17.18 -25.00 -8.92
CA ASN A 53 -17.51 -26.40 -9.22
C ASN A 53 -16.90 -27.31 -8.14
N ASP A 54 -17.37 -28.56 -8.05
CA ASP A 54 -16.89 -29.55 -7.07
C ASP A 54 -15.36 -29.72 -7.05
N GLU A 55 -14.70 -29.65 -8.21
CA GLU A 55 -13.23 -29.73 -8.32
C GLU A 55 -12.50 -28.54 -7.67
N LYS A 56 -13.14 -27.36 -7.62
CA LYS A 56 -12.58 -26.13 -7.03
C LYS A 56 -12.99 -25.93 -5.58
N ILE A 57 -14.18 -26.42 -5.19
CA ILE A 57 -14.71 -26.37 -3.82
C ILE A 57 -14.03 -27.43 -2.92
N GLY A 58 -13.65 -28.58 -3.49
CA GLY A 58 -13.16 -29.75 -2.75
C GLY A 58 -11.92 -29.57 -1.88
N ASN A 59 -11.21 -28.43 -1.95
CA ASN A 59 -10.04 -28.12 -1.11
C ASN A 59 -10.21 -26.85 -0.25
N ILE A 60 -11.39 -26.23 -0.22
CA ILE A 60 -11.64 -25.06 0.64
C ILE A 60 -12.08 -25.58 2.01
N GLY A 61 -11.09 -25.93 2.82
CA GLY A 61 -11.28 -26.25 4.23
C GLY A 61 -10.13 -25.69 5.05
N PHE A 62 -10.40 -25.41 6.32
CA PHE A 62 -9.35 -25.07 7.27
C PHE A 62 -9.21 -26.22 8.25
N THR A 63 -7.96 -26.65 8.43
CA THR A 63 -7.58 -27.61 9.47
C THR A 63 -6.95 -26.83 10.62
N VAL A 64 -7.57 -26.89 11.80
CA VAL A 64 -6.97 -26.36 13.03
C VAL A 64 -6.37 -27.53 13.78
N ASP A 65 -5.03 -27.61 13.79
CA ASP A 65 -4.23 -28.63 14.49
C ASP A 65 -4.67 -30.09 14.22
N GLY A 66 -5.27 -30.37 13.06
CA GLY A 66 -5.76 -31.72 12.72
C GLY A 66 -6.93 -32.21 13.58
N LEU A 67 -7.47 -31.39 14.48
CA LEU A 67 -8.58 -31.72 15.37
C LEU A 67 -9.94 -31.33 14.76
N ILE A 68 -9.95 -30.31 13.91
CA ILE A 68 -11.16 -29.82 13.24
C ILE A 68 -10.85 -29.66 11.76
N GLU A 69 -11.46 -30.50 10.93
CA GLU A 69 -11.49 -30.37 9.47
C GLU A 69 -12.86 -29.82 9.08
N TYR A 70 -12.92 -28.52 8.76
CA TYR A 70 -14.14 -27.92 8.26
C TYR A 70 -14.11 -27.89 6.73
N ASN A 71 -14.85 -28.80 6.10
CA ASN A 71 -15.03 -28.82 4.64
C ASN A 71 -16.24 -27.96 4.26
N LEU A 72 -16.01 -26.90 3.48
CA LEU A 72 -17.08 -26.09 2.88
C LEU A 72 -17.75 -26.85 1.72
N LYS A 73 -18.39 -27.99 2.01
CA LYS A 73 -19.32 -28.65 1.08
C LYS A 73 -20.73 -28.10 1.31
N ASP A 74 -20.91 -26.80 1.10
CA ASP A 74 -22.25 -26.24 1.04
C ASP A 74 -22.72 -26.22 -0.42
N ALA A 75 -23.70 -27.08 -0.73
CA ALA A 75 -24.33 -27.14 -2.05
C ALA A 75 -24.96 -25.80 -2.45
N SER A 76 -25.23 -24.90 -1.49
CA SER A 76 -25.72 -23.54 -1.74
C SER A 76 -24.73 -22.64 -2.50
N LEU A 77 -23.43 -22.98 -2.49
CA LEU A 77 -22.36 -22.21 -3.12
C LEU A 77 -21.99 -22.70 -4.52
N MET A 78 -22.48 -23.88 -4.94
CA MET A 78 -22.22 -24.43 -6.26
C MET A 78 -22.91 -23.61 -7.35
N GLY A 79 -22.20 -23.35 -8.45
CA GLY A 79 -22.74 -22.55 -9.56
C GLY A 79 -22.63 -21.03 -9.37
N LEU A 80 -22.15 -20.54 -8.21
CA LEU A 80 -21.90 -19.11 -8.01
C LEU A 80 -20.65 -18.67 -8.79
N SER A 81 -20.77 -17.53 -9.48
CA SER A 81 -19.66 -16.89 -10.19
C SER A 81 -18.90 -15.95 -9.26
N LEU A 82 -17.60 -16.24 -9.03
CA LEU A 82 -16.71 -15.39 -8.24
C LEU A 82 -16.05 -14.26 -9.04
N LYS A 83 -16.46 -14.06 -10.30
CA LYS A 83 -15.86 -13.07 -11.20
C LYS A 83 -15.79 -11.68 -10.56
N ASN A 84 -16.90 -11.20 -10.00
CA ASN A 84 -16.98 -9.90 -9.35
C ASN A 84 -16.05 -9.78 -8.14
N VAL A 85 -15.87 -10.87 -7.39
CA VAL A 85 -14.92 -10.91 -6.26
C VAL A 85 -13.50 -10.73 -6.78
N TYR A 86 -13.06 -11.53 -7.76
CA TYR A 86 -11.72 -11.39 -8.33
C TYR A 86 -11.48 -10.01 -8.96
N THR A 87 -12.46 -9.47 -9.69
CA THR A 87 -12.37 -8.10 -10.24
C THR A 87 -12.25 -7.06 -9.14
N SER A 88 -13.05 -7.15 -8.07
CA SER A 88 -12.99 -6.20 -6.95
C SER A 88 -11.62 -6.23 -6.24
N ILE A 89 -11.04 -7.42 -6.05
CA ILE A 89 -9.70 -7.59 -5.46
C ILE A 89 -8.63 -6.98 -6.38
N ALA A 90 -8.71 -7.22 -7.69
CA ALA A 90 -7.78 -6.64 -8.65
C ALA A 90 -7.85 -5.10 -8.65
N ILE A 91 -9.06 -4.53 -8.62
CA ILE A 91 -9.25 -3.07 -8.50
C ILE A 91 -8.67 -2.54 -7.19
N MET A 92 -8.94 -3.20 -6.06
CA MET A 92 -8.37 -2.81 -4.76
C MET A 92 -6.84 -2.81 -4.79
N ALA A 93 -6.22 -3.87 -5.35
CA ALA A 93 -4.77 -3.96 -5.50
C ALA A 93 -4.21 -2.82 -6.36
N ALA A 94 -4.88 -2.46 -7.45
CA ALA A 94 -4.51 -1.33 -8.29
C ALA A 94 -4.58 0.00 -7.53
N VAL A 95 -5.68 0.24 -6.79
CA VAL A 95 -5.88 1.46 -5.98
C VAL A 95 -4.80 1.61 -4.92
N ILE A 96 -4.53 0.55 -4.14
CA ILE A 96 -3.50 0.56 -3.09
C ILE A 96 -2.11 0.81 -3.69
N SER A 97 -1.80 0.16 -4.82
CA SER A 97 -0.52 0.33 -5.50
C SER A 97 -0.34 1.76 -6.01
N PHE A 98 -1.38 2.31 -6.66
CA PHE A 98 -1.36 3.67 -7.19
C PHE A 98 -1.16 4.73 -6.10
N LEU A 99 -1.80 4.52 -4.94
CA LEU A 99 -1.63 5.36 -3.77
C LEU A 99 -0.20 5.29 -3.19
N THR A 100 0.42 4.11 -3.20
CA THR A 100 1.71 3.86 -2.54
C THR A 100 2.91 4.32 -3.37
N ILE A 101 2.82 4.23 -4.71
CA ILE A 101 3.86 4.66 -5.66
C ILE A 101 4.42 6.08 -5.38
N PRO A 102 3.60 7.14 -5.23
CA PRO A 102 4.13 8.48 -4.97
C PRO A 102 4.89 8.57 -3.65
N ALA A 103 4.44 7.89 -2.59
CA ALA A 103 5.14 7.88 -1.31
C ALA A 103 6.51 7.19 -1.40
N LEU A 104 6.58 6.01 -2.05
CA LEU A 104 7.84 5.30 -2.27
C LEU A 104 8.81 6.14 -3.12
N LYS A 105 8.32 6.78 -4.18
CA LYS A 105 9.14 7.67 -5.01
C LYS A 105 9.72 8.82 -4.21
N GLN A 106 8.92 9.48 -3.37
CA GLN A 106 9.41 10.56 -2.52
C GLN A 106 10.47 10.07 -1.52
N LEU A 107 10.27 8.89 -0.93
CA LEU A 107 11.23 8.31 0.01
C LEU A 107 12.57 7.97 -0.66
N VAL A 108 12.56 7.36 -1.85
CA VAL A 108 13.77 7.10 -2.65
C VAL A 108 14.54 8.39 -2.93
N LEU A 109 13.82 9.46 -3.28
CA LEU A 109 14.43 10.75 -3.56
C LEU A 109 15.02 11.42 -2.31
N ILE A 110 14.35 11.33 -1.16
CA ILE A 110 14.89 11.80 0.13
C ILE A 110 16.19 11.06 0.46
N LEU A 111 16.18 9.72 0.36
CA LEU A 111 17.36 8.91 0.64
C LEU A 111 18.53 9.22 -0.29
N LYS A 112 18.23 9.51 -1.57
CA LYS A 112 19.23 10.00 -2.54
C LYS A 112 19.86 11.31 -2.07
N SER A 113 19.06 12.27 -1.62
CA SER A 113 19.57 13.55 -1.10
C SER A 113 20.41 13.37 0.17
N VAL A 114 20.09 12.41 1.04
CA VAL A 114 20.93 12.08 2.21
C VAL A 114 22.28 11.48 1.78
N GLU A 115 22.29 10.59 0.78
CA GLU A 115 23.53 10.01 0.22
C GLU A 115 24.46 11.08 -0.39
N GLU A 116 23.87 12.13 -0.95
CA GLU A 116 24.54 13.31 -1.50
C GLU A 116 24.93 14.35 -0.42
N ASN A 117 24.79 14.02 0.86
CA ASN A 117 25.05 14.90 2.02
C ASN A 117 24.17 16.16 2.07
N LYS A 118 22.97 16.10 1.49
CA LYS A 118 21.99 17.21 1.46
C LYS A 118 20.67 16.81 2.14
N PRO A 119 20.67 16.41 3.43
CA PRO A 119 19.46 15.96 4.13
C PRO A 119 18.39 17.06 4.20
N PHE A 120 18.78 18.32 4.35
CA PHE A 120 17.89 19.48 4.40
C PHE A 120 17.77 20.22 3.07
N ALA A 121 17.93 19.52 1.94
CA ALA A 121 17.58 20.07 0.65
C ALA A 121 16.12 20.58 0.68
N LYS A 122 15.87 21.78 0.16
CA LYS A 122 14.54 22.44 0.17
C LYS A 122 13.44 21.54 -0.39
N GLU A 123 13.78 20.70 -1.37
CA GLU A 123 12.88 19.74 -1.99
C GLU A 123 12.41 18.68 -0.99
N ASN A 124 13.25 18.24 -0.05
CA ASN A 124 12.92 17.17 0.89
C ASN A 124 11.75 17.54 1.79
N SER A 125 11.60 18.81 2.18
CA SER A 125 10.41 19.29 2.88
C SER A 125 9.14 18.98 2.08
N LYS A 126 9.10 19.36 0.80
CA LYS A 126 7.96 19.08 -0.08
C LYS A 126 7.72 17.58 -0.27
N ARG A 127 8.78 16.78 -0.40
CA ARG A 127 8.69 15.31 -0.54
C ARG A 127 8.05 14.67 0.70
N ILE A 128 8.46 15.09 1.90
CA ILE A 128 7.88 14.64 3.16
C ILE A 128 6.40 15.04 3.25
N SER A 129 6.05 16.26 2.85
CA SER A 129 4.65 16.71 2.81
C SER A 129 3.79 15.84 1.89
N ILE A 130 4.28 15.49 0.70
CA ILE A 130 3.58 14.58 -0.22
C ILE A 130 3.32 13.22 0.43
N ILE A 131 4.30 12.65 1.13
CA ILE A 131 4.12 11.38 1.86
C ILE A 131 3.00 11.54 2.91
N GLY A 132 3.01 12.65 3.67
CA GLY A 132 1.97 12.93 4.65
C GLY A 132 0.57 13.04 4.05
N VAL A 133 0.44 13.72 2.92
CA VAL A 133 -0.82 13.83 2.16
C VAL A 133 -1.30 12.45 1.68
N VAL A 134 -0.39 11.63 1.15
CA VAL A 134 -0.71 10.25 0.73
C VAL A 134 -1.24 9.42 1.91
N PHE A 135 -0.66 9.55 3.10
CA PHE A 135 -1.14 8.83 4.29
C PHE A 135 -2.53 9.29 4.72
N ILE A 136 -2.81 10.59 4.69
CA ILE A 136 -4.14 11.14 5.02
C ILE A 136 -5.18 10.62 4.03
N PHE A 137 -4.95 10.73 2.73
CA PHE A 137 -5.92 10.20 1.74
C PHE A 137 -6.02 8.68 1.83
N GLY A 138 -4.90 7.99 2.01
CA GLY A 138 -4.85 6.55 2.18
C GLY A 138 -5.68 6.03 3.36
N SER A 139 -5.75 6.81 4.44
CA SER A 139 -6.54 6.46 5.62
C SER A 139 -8.03 6.26 5.35
N PHE A 140 -8.55 6.85 4.27
CA PHE A 140 -9.95 6.73 3.87
C PHE A 140 -10.11 5.85 2.62
N ILE A 141 -9.19 5.96 1.66
CA ILE A 141 -9.25 5.24 0.38
C ILE A 141 -9.03 3.74 0.58
N ILE A 142 -8.03 3.34 1.39
CA ILE A 142 -7.74 1.91 1.60
C ILE A 142 -8.93 1.20 2.28
N PRO A 143 -9.46 1.69 3.42
CA PRO A 143 -10.63 1.05 4.03
C PRO A 143 -11.87 1.10 3.14
N ALA A 144 -12.01 2.09 2.25
CA ALA A 144 -13.14 2.15 1.32
C ALA A 144 -13.03 1.05 0.25
N ALA A 145 -11.82 0.79 -0.26
CA ALA A 145 -11.58 -0.31 -1.18
C ALA A 145 -11.78 -1.68 -0.51
N GLU A 146 -11.29 -1.85 0.73
CA GLU A 146 -11.52 -3.05 1.53
C GLU A 146 -13.02 -3.29 1.79
N PHE A 147 -13.75 -2.23 2.16
CA PHE A 147 -15.20 -2.28 2.34
C PHE A 147 -15.92 -2.72 1.06
N PHE A 148 -15.53 -2.16 -0.09
CA PHE A 148 -16.10 -2.52 -1.39
C PHE A 148 -15.86 -4.00 -1.73
N VAL A 149 -14.65 -4.52 -1.50
CA VAL A 149 -14.32 -5.94 -1.70
C VAL A 149 -15.11 -6.82 -0.74
N ALA A 150 -15.12 -6.50 0.55
CA ALA A 150 -15.86 -7.26 1.56
C ALA A 150 -17.37 -7.30 1.24
N ARG A 151 -17.94 -6.18 0.80
CA ARG A 151 -19.34 -6.12 0.37
C ARG A 151 -19.60 -6.99 -0.86
N THR A 152 -18.70 -6.95 -1.85
CA THR A 152 -18.78 -7.79 -3.05
C THR A 152 -18.74 -9.27 -2.70
N ILE A 153 -17.91 -9.67 -1.73
CA ILE A 153 -17.85 -11.05 -1.23
C ILE A 153 -19.17 -11.44 -0.57
N VAL A 154 -19.66 -10.64 0.37
CA VAL A 154 -20.92 -10.91 1.09
C VAL A 154 -22.10 -11.04 0.13
N ASP A 155 -22.22 -10.14 -0.84
CA ASP A 155 -23.31 -10.14 -1.81
C ASP A 155 -23.17 -11.31 -2.80
N THR A 156 -21.96 -11.66 -3.23
CA THR A 156 -21.71 -12.78 -4.17
C THR A 156 -21.96 -14.14 -3.51
N LEU A 157 -21.49 -14.32 -2.27
CA LEU A 157 -21.65 -15.56 -1.50
C LEU A 157 -22.99 -15.64 -0.76
N LYS A 158 -23.84 -14.60 -0.87
CA LYS A 158 -25.14 -14.49 -0.19
C LYS A 158 -25.06 -14.76 1.32
N ILE A 159 -23.97 -14.32 1.95
CA ILE A 159 -23.73 -14.55 3.38
C ILE A 159 -24.78 -13.78 4.18
N GLN A 160 -25.59 -14.50 4.95
CA GLN A 160 -26.63 -13.90 5.80
C GLN A 160 -26.06 -13.51 7.16
N ASN A 161 -26.72 -12.54 7.82
CA ASN A 161 -26.41 -12.12 9.19
C ASN A 161 -24.99 -11.56 9.40
N VAL A 162 -24.36 -11.01 8.37
CA VAL A 162 -23.06 -10.34 8.46
C VAL A 162 -23.21 -8.86 8.09
N SER A 163 -22.75 -7.98 8.97
CA SER A 163 -22.60 -6.55 8.69
C SER A 163 -21.17 -6.24 8.28
N VAL A 164 -20.99 -5.56 7.14
CA VAL A 164 -19.72 -4.96 6.76
C VAL A 164 -19.73 -3.52 7.24
N ASN A 165 -18.73 -3.13 8.04
CA ASN A 165 -18.61 -1.78 8.59
C ASN A 165 -17.40 -1.08 7.98
N TYR A 166 -17.59 0.18 7.60
CA TYR A 166 -16.49 1.05 7.18
C TYR A 166 -15.91 1.77 8.39
N THR A 167 -14.59 1.80 8.52
CA THR A 167 -13.90 2.60 9.55
C THR A 167 -12.61 3.15 8.97
N GLY A 168 -12.45 4.47 9.01
CA GLY A 168 -11.23 5.13 8.57
C GLY A 168 -10.02 4.77 9.46
N ASN A 169 -8.82 4.79 8.88
CA ASN A 169 -7.60 4.46 9.60
C ASN A 169 -6.99 5.71 10.26
N PHE A 170 -7.43 6.03 11.47
CA PHE A 170 -6.93 7.19 12.21
C PHE A 170 -5.43 7.14 12.54
N ILE A 171 -4.83 5.95 12.59
CA ILE A 171 -3.38 5.81 12.76
C ILE A 171 -2.65 6.39 11.53
N LEU A 172 -3.14 6.12 10.32
CA LEU A 172 -2.60 6.70 9.08
C LEU A 172 -2.83 8.22 9.02
N VAL A 173 -4.00 8.72 9.47
CA VAL A 173 -4.25 10.17 9.56
C VAL A 173 -3.19 10.82 10.46
N PHE A 174 -2.99 10.27 11.66
CA PHE A 174 -2.03 10.78 12.62
C PHE A 174 -0.60 10.74 12.07
N ALA A 175 -0.20 9.61 11.46
CA ALA A 175 1.10 9.49 10.79
C ALA A 175 1.26 10.55 9.68
N GLY A 176 0.21 10.81 8.89
CA GLY A 176 0.23 11.82 7.85
C GLY A 176 0.40 13.25 8.41
N ILE A 177 -0.27 13.57 9.50
CA ILE A 177 -0.10 14.85 10.21
C ILE A 177 1.33 15.00 10.72
N LEU A 178 1.89 13.95 11.35
CA LEU A 178 3.28 13.96 11.81
C LEU A 178 4.27 14.20 10.65
N MET A 179 4.03 13.59 9.49
CA MET A 179 4.84 13.84 8.30
C MET A 179 4.74 15.29 7.84
N ILE A 180 3.56 15.90 7.85
CA ILE A 180 3.40 17.33 7.50
C ILE A 180 4.16 18.24 8.48
N ILE A 181 4.11 17.95 9.78
CA ILE A 181 4.89 18.66 10.80
C ILE A 181 6.39 18.51 10.52
N LEU A 182 6.85 17.28 10.26
CA LEU A 182 8.25 17.00 9.93
C LEU A 182 8.70 17.75 8.66
N SER A 183 7.83 17.86 7.66
CA SER A 183 8.07 18.69 6.47
C SER A 183 8.31 20.16 6.84
N GLY A 184 7.54 20.71 7.79
CA GLY A 184 7.75 22.06 8.32
C GLY A 184 9.11 22.23 8.99
N ILE A 185 9.51 21.25 9.82
CA ILE A 185 10.82 21.21 10.47
C ILE A 185 11.95 21.19 9.42
N PHE A 186 11.83 20.36 8.39
CA PHE A 186 12.82 20.30 7.30
C PHE A 186 12.89 21.61 6.52
N LYS A 187 11.77 22.29 6.31
CA LYS A 187 11.73 23.60 5.66
C LYS A 187 12.51 24.64 6.47
N TYR A 188 12.30 24.65 7.79
CA TYR A 188 13.02 25.54 8.68
C TYR A 188 14.52 25.21 8.76
N GLY A 189 14.87 23.92 8.81
CA GLY A 189 16.27 23.48 8.74
C GLY A 189 16.97 23.92 7.45
N SER A 190 16.28 23.83 6.30
CA SER A 190 16.79 24.32 5.01
C SER A 190 17.03 25.83 5.03
N TYR A 191 16.15 26.60 5.67
CA TYR A 191 16.31 28.04 5.84
C TYR A 191 17.54 28.39 6.68
N LEU A 192 17.71 27.75 7.84
CA LEU A 192 18.87 27.99 8.71
C LEU A 192 20.19 27.62 8.03
N GLN A 193 20.21 26.53 7.27
CA GLN A 193 21.41 26.14 6.53
C GLN A 193 21.77 27.19 5.48
N HIS A 194 20.77 27.77 4.81
CA HIS A 194 21.00 28.80 3.80
C HIS A 194 21.53 30.11 4.42
N GLU A 195 20.97 30.57 5.53
CA GLU A 195 21.49 31.76 6.23
C GLU A 195 22.93 31.56 6.71
N TYR A 196 23.26 30.37 7.20
CA TYR A 196 24.63 30.04 7.60
C TYR A 196 25.59 30.06 6.41
N ASP A 197 25.20 29.45 5.28
CA ASP A 197 26.04 29.40 4.08
C ASP A 197 26.25 30.79 3.43
N GLU A 198 25.32 31.75 3.62
CA GLU A 198 25.45 33.14 3.12
C GLU A 198 26.26 34.07 4.05
N THR A 199 26.54 33.66 5.28
CA THR A 199 27.23 34.49 6.29
C THR A 199 28.70 34.12 6.51
N VAL A 200 29.22 33.11 5.80
CA VAL A 200 30.62 32.63 5.87
C VAL A 200 31.41 33.02 4.62
#